data_AF-A0A921DXY1-F1
#
_entry.id   AF-A0A921DXY1-F1
#
_cell.length_a   1.000
_cell.length_b   1.000
_cell.length_c   1.000
_cell.angle_alpha   90.00
_cell.angle_beta   90.00
_cell.angle_gamma   90.00
#
_symmetry.space_group_name_H-M   'P 1'
#
loop_
_entity.id
_entity.type
_entity.pdbx_description
1 polymer ?
#
loop_
_entity_poly.entity_id
_entity_poly.type
_entity_poly.pdbx_seq_one_letter_code
_entity_poly.pdbx_strand_id
1 'polypeptide(L)'
;MDKKAFVKVLQEKMKMVRTEAGYTQDTMSDTIGLSKKTLVQIEKERILPNWTTCLAISALFRDSQVLINTFGGDPLEIAQQLSRGVSAYPDREFEGIYWETLETKDNLLLKFNKKNSLYRVCGQQPRPYFTSIIEREAWTFFKNY
;
A
#
# COMPACT_ATOMS: atom_id res chain seq x y z
N MET A 1 0.78 -6.90 -8.25
CA MET A 1 0.53 -5.56 -8.87
C MET A 1 1.86 -4.92 -9.28
N ASP A 2 1.91 -4.05 -10.30
CA ASP A 2 3.12 -3.28 -10.69
C ASP A 2 2.99 -1.75 -10.39
N LYS A 3 4.06 -0.97 -10.61
CA LYS A 3 4.05 0.48 -10.38
C LYS A 3 3.02 1.22 -11.23
N LYS A 4 2.80 0.81 -12.49
CA LYS A 4 1.88 1.51 -13.40
C LYS A 4 0.43 1.32 -12.94
N ALA A 5 0.07 0.09 -12.59
CA ALA A 5 -1.22 -0.24 -12.02
C ALA A 5 -1.45 0.51 -10.70
N PHE A 6 -0.45 0.58 -9.82
CA PHE A 6 -0.54 1.32 -8.56
C PHE A 6 -0.87 2.80 -8.78
N VAL A 7 -0.13 3.47 -9.67
CA VAL A 7 -0.35 4.90 -10.00
C VAL A 7 -1.75 5.14 -10.53
N LYS A 8 -2.24 4.27 -11.41
CA LYS A 8 -3.59 4.38 -12.00
C LYS A 8 -4.68 4.22 -10.93
N VAL A 9 -4.59 3.17 -10.11
CA VAL A 9 -5.54 2.95 -9.02
C VAL A 9 -5.55 4.13 -8.04
N LEU A 10 -4.38 4.69 -7.73
CA LEU A 10 -4.27 5.83 -6.81
C LEU A 10 -4.88 7.11 -7.40
N GLN A 11 -4.72 7.34 -8.71
CA GLN A 11 -5.40 8.42 -9.44
C GLN A 11 -6.93 8.35 -9.28
N GLU A 12 -7.51 7.18 -9.57
CA GLU A 12 -8.96 6.93 -9.51
C GLU A 12 -9.53 7.15 -8.09
N LYS A 13 -8.72 6.92 -7.05
CA LYS A 13 -9.14 7.07 -5.64
C LYS A 13 -8.82 8.43 -5.03
N MET A 14 -7.98 9.25 -5.64
CA MET A 14 -7.45 10.47 -5.02
C MET A 14 -8.55 11.42 -4.52
N LYS A 15 -9.62 11.59 -5.31
CA LYS A 15 -10.78 12.42 -4.91
C LYS A 15 -11.51 11.85 -3.69
N MET A 16 -11.69 10.53 -3.63
CA MET A 16 -12.37 9.87 -2.51
C MET A 16 -11.56 10.01 -1.21
N VAL A 17 -10.25 9.81 -1.29
CA VAL A 17 -9.32 10.00 -0.15
C VAL A 17 -9.39 11.43 0.37
N ARG A 18 -9.41 12.41 -0.54
CA ARG A 18 -9.56 13.82 -0.17
C ARG A 18 -10.85 14.08 0.61
N THR A 19 -11.98 13.58 0.09
CA THR A 19 -13.28 13.79 0.72
C THR A 19 -13.42 13.05 2.04
N GLU A 20 -12.84 11.85 2.17
CA GLU A 20 -12.78 11.09 3.41
C GLU A 20 -12.02 11.85 4.50
N ALA A 21 -10.91 12.49 4.14
CA ALA A 21 -10.13 13.34 5.05
C ALA A 21 -10.80 14.69 5.36
N GLY A 22 -11.94 15.02 4.74
CA GLY A 22 -12.62 16.31 4.89
C GLY A 22 -11.88 17.49 4.23
N TYR A 23 -11.00 17.22 3.27
CA TYR A 23 -10.14 18.25 2.67
C TYR A 23 -10.80 18.91 1.44
N THR A 24 -10.58 20.22 1.30
CA THR A 24 -10.84 20.92 0.05
C THR A 24 -9.70 20.64 -0.94
N GLN A 25 -9.89 21.00 -2.21
CA GLN A 25 -8.80 20.88 -3.19
C GLN A 25 -7.60 21.76 -2.81
N ASP A 26 -7.86 22.93 -2.22
CA ASP A 26 -6.81 23.82 -1.74
C ASP A 26 -6.02 23.17 -0.59
N THR A 27 -6.70 22.70 0.46
CA THR A 27 -6.02 22.12 1.63
C THR A 27 -5.27 20.83 1.28
N MET A 28 -5.83 19.99 0.41
CA MET A 28 -5.10 18.80 -0.04
C MET A 28 -3.90 19.18 -0.90
N SER A 29 -4.05 20.12 -1.84
CA SER A 29 -2.95 20.52 -2.72
C SER A 29 -1.77 21.06 -1.92
N ASP A 30 -2.05 21.87 -0.89
CA ASP A 30 -1.02 22.37 0.02
C ASP A 30 -0.37 21.23 0.84
N THR A 31 -1.19 20.30 1.34
CA THR A 31 -0.72 19.15 2.15
C THR A 31 0.23 18.24 1.39
N ILE A 32 -0.07 17.93 0.13
CA ILE A 32 0.73 17.00 -0.69
C ILE A 32 1.77 17.70 -1.57
N GLY A 33 1.86 19.03 -1.51
CA GLY A 33 2.83 19.82 -2.26
C GLY A 33 2.54 19.87 -3.77
N LEU A 34 1.27 19.93 -4.18
CA LEU A 34 0.86 20.11 -5.57
C LEU A 34 0.18 21.46 -5.76
N SER A 35 0.14 21.95 -7.00
CA SER A 35 -0.80 23.03 -7.33
C SER A 35 -2.24 22.50 -7.34
N LYS A 36 -3.21 23.32 -6.92
CA LYS A 36 -4.64 23.01 -7.06
C LYS A 36 -5.01 22.59 -8.49
N LYS A 37 -4.46 23.28 -9.50
CA LYS A 37 -4.69 22.94 -10.92
C LYS A 37 -4.25 21.52 -11.24
N THR A 38 -3.06 21.12 -10.77
CA THR A 38 -2.52 19.77 -10.95
C THR A 38 -3.42 18.74 -10.27
N LEU A 39 -3.79 18.97 -9.01
CA LEU A 39 -4.71 18.08 -8.28
C LEU A 39 -6.04 17.90 -9.03
N VAL A 40 -6.64 19.00 -9.52
CA VAL A 40 -7.88 18.96 -10.30
C VAL A 40 -7.73 18.13 -11.58
N GLN A 41 -6.61 18.23 -12.29
CA GLN A 41 -6.40 17.41 -13.49
C GLN A 41 -6.23 15.93 -13.15
N ILE A 42 -5.59 15.61 -12.02
CA ILE A 42 -5.44 14.23 -11.54
C ILE A 42 -6.81 13.66 -11.14
N GLU A 43 -7.61 14.38 -10.36
CA GLU A 43 -8.96 13.95 -9.95
C GLU A 43 -9.95 13.81 -11.11
N LYS A 44 -9.69 14.50 -12.23
CA LYS A 44 -10.44 14.36 -13.49
C LYS A 44 -9.87 13.27 -14.40
N GLU A 45 -8.88 12.52 -13.92
CA GLU A 45 -8.21 11.43 -14.63
C GLU A 45 -7.53 11.85 -15.95
N ARG A 46 -7.23 13.14 -16.11
CA ARG A 46 -6.60 13.70 -17.33
C ARG A 46 -5.09 13.55 -17.34
N ILE A 47 -4.48 13.54 -16.16
CA ILE A 47 -3.04 13.32 -15.98
C ILE A 47 -2.82 12.36 -14.83
N LEU A 48 -1.80 11.50 -14.94
CA LEU A 48 -1.40 10.61 -13.86
C LEU A 48 -0.59 11.38 -12.80
N PRO A 49 -0.75 11.05 -11.50
CA PRO A 49 0.15 11.54 -10.47
C PRO A 49 1.55 10.95 -10.70
N ASN A 50 2.59 11.74 -10.46
CA ASN A 50 3.97 11.22 -10.50
C ASN A 50 4.24 10.32 -9.28
N TRP A 51 5.35 9.58 -9.32
CA TRP A 51 5.69 8.63 -8.25
C TRP A 51 5.82 9.28 -6.87
N THR A 52 6.39 10.48 -6.79
CA THR A 52 6.54 11.21 -5.52
C THR A 52 5.19 11.62 -4.93
N THR A 53 4.23 12.03 -5.76
CA THR A 53 2.84 12.30 -5.32
C THR A 53 2.19 11.03 -4.78
N CYS A 54 2.36 9.90 -5.47
CA CYS A 54 1.84 8.61 -5.00
C CYS A 54 2.43 8.23 -3.64
N LEU A 55 3.73 8.43 -3.43
CA LEU A 55 4.38 8.21 -2.14
C LEU A 55 3.84 9.15 -1.06
N ALA A 56 3.70 10.45 -1.36
CA ALA A 56 3.17 11.43 -0.41
C ALA A 56 1.75 11.07 0.03
N ILE A 57 0.87 10.71 -0.91
CA ILE A 57 -0.50 10.31 -0.59
C ILE A 57 -0.52 9.01 0.21
N SER A 58 0.28 8.02 -0.19
CA SER A 58 0.36 6.74 0.52
C SER A 58 0.87 6.91 1.95
N ALA A 59 1.80 7.84 2.19
CA ALA A 59 2.35 8.10 3.51
C ALA A 59 1.40 8.93 4.40
N LEU A 60 0.87 10.03 3.87
CA LEU A 60 0.04 10.98 4.64
C LEU A 60 -1.37 10.45 4.90
N PHE A 61 -1.90 9.63 3.99
CA PHE A 61 -3.25 9.07 4.09
C PHE A 61 -3.25 7.56 4.26
N ARG A 62 -2.21 6.98 4.88
CA ARG A 62 -2.07 5.52 5.06
C ARG A 62 -3.24 4.86 5.80
N ASP A 63 -3.93 5.64 6.66
CA ASP A 63 -5.09 5.20 7.44
C ASP A 63 -6.43 5.41 6.71
N SER A 64 -6.40 5.92 5.46
CA SER A 64 -7.57 6.04 4.61
C SER A 64 -8.20 4.67 4.39
N GLN A 65 -9.47 4.51 4.80
CA GLN A 65 -10.19 3.26 4.59
C GLN A 65 -10.43 3.04 3.09
N VAL A 66 -10.57 4.13 2.31
CA VAL A 66 -10.61 4.08 0.85
C VAL A 66 -9.35 3.41 0.29
N LEU A 67 -8.15 3.84 0.73
CA LEU A 67 -6.89 3.26 0.25
C LEU A 67 -6.69 1.83 0.76
N ILE A 68 -6.90 1.60 2.05
CA ILE A 68 -6.75 0.27 2.67
C ILE A 68 -7.65 -0.75 1.97
N ASN A 69 -8.92 -0.41 1.75
CA ASN A 69 -9.84 -1.30 1.05
C ASN A 69 -9.45 -1.46 -0.41
N THR A 70 -9.03 -0.39 -1.09
CA THR A 70 -8.68 -0.46 -2.52
C THR A 70 -7.45 -1.33 -2.76
N PHE A 71 -6.42 -1.17 -1.94
CA PHE A 71 -5.16 -1.89 -2.07
C PHE A 71 -5.11 -3.19 -1.26
N GLY A 72 -6.10 -3.42 -0.41
CA GLY A 72 -6.18 -4.59 0.47
C GLY A 72 -5.13 -4.62 1.57
N GLY A 73 -4.59 -3.46 1.96
CA GLY A 73 -3.52 -3.33 2.94
C GLY A 73 -2.96 -1.90 2.96
N ASP A 74 -1.85 -1.69 3.66
CA ASP A 74 -1.22 -0.38 3.76
C ASP A 74 -0.66 0.06 2.38
N PRO A 75 -1.13 1.19 1.81
CA PRO A 75 -0.66 1.66 0.52
C PRO A 75 0.84 1.99 0.51
N LEU A 76 1.40 2.46 1.64
CA LEU A 76 2.81 2.80 1.75
C LEU A 76 3.69 1.54 1.75
N GLU A 77 3.25 0.46 2.41
CA GLU A 77 3.94 -0.83 2.38
C GLU A 77 4.08 -1.32 0.93
N ILE A 78 2.98 -1.26 0.18
CA ILE A 78 2.98 -1.69 -1.22
C ILE A 78 3.88 -0.79 -2.06
N ALA A 79 3.81 0.54 -1.86
CA ALA A 79 4.64 1.47 -2.60
C ALA A 79 6.15 1.26 -2.34
N GLN A 80 6.53 0.96 -1.10
CA GLN A 80 7.91 0.63 -0.74
C GLN A 80 8.37 -0.69 -1.38
N GLN A 81 7.51 -1.72 -1.35
CA GLN A 81 7.82 -2.99 -1.99
C GLN A 81 8.01 -2.83 -3.50
N LEU A 82 7.15 -2.06 -4.15
CA LEU A 82 7.29 -1.74 -5.57
C LEU A 82 8.55 -0.90 -5.87
N SER A 83 9.01 -0.08 -4.92
CA SER A 83 10.15 0.83 -5.14
C SER A 83 11.50 0.18 -4.90
N ARG A 84 11.66 -0.58 -3.81
CA ARG A 84 12.95 -1.07 -3.32
C ARG A 84 12.95 -2.56 -2.95
N GLY A 85 11.84 -3.29 -3.18
CA GLY A 85 11.73 -4.71 -2.87
C GLY A 85 11.69 -5.05 -1.37
N VAL A 86 11.65 -4.04 -0.50
CA VAL A 86 11.55 -4.18 0.95
C VAL A 86 10.65 -3.10 1.54
N SER A 87 9.95 -3.43 2.62
CA SER A 87 9.03 -2.52 3.31
C SER A 87 9.43 -2.32 4.76
N ALA A 88 9.19 -1.10 5.25
CA ALA A 88 9.32 -0.73 6.65
C ALA A 88 7.93 -0.84 7.25
N TYR A 89 7.78 -1.76 8.21
CA TYR A 89 6.51 -2.05 8.83
C TYR A 89 6.26 -1.05 9.97
N PRO A 90 5.03 -0.54 10.10
CA PRO A 90 4.64 0.09 11.35
C PRO A 90 4.59 -0.98 12.46
N ASP A 91 4.85 -0.58 13.70
CA ASP A 91 4.74 -1.46 14.87
C ASP A 91 3.27 -1.68 15.27
N ARG A 92 2.43 -2.05 14.31
CA ARG A 92 1.02 -2.39 14.49
C ARG A 92 0.59 -3.40 13.43
N GLU A 93 -0.33 -4.28 13.78
CA GLU A 93 -0.91 -5.21 12.82
C GLU A 93 -1.84 -4.50 11.86
N PHE A 94 -1.55 -4.64 10.56
CA PHE A 94 -2.57 -4.49 9.53
C PHE A 94 -3.15 -5.87 9.26
N GLU A 95 -4.14 -6.24 10.07
CA GLU A 95 -5.03 -7.38 9.77
C GLU A 95 -6.11 -6.91 8.82
N GLY A 96 -5.94 -7.28 7.55
CA GLY A 96 -6.96 -7.08 6.52
C GLY A 96 -7.61 -8.40 6.17
N ILE A 97 -8.92 -8.36 5.85
CA ILE A 97 -9.73 -9.47 5.34
C ILE A 97 -9.09 -10.14 4.09
N TYR A 98 -8.14 -9.46 3.45
CA TYR A 98 -7.48 -9.88 2.22
C TYR A 98 -6.28 -10.82 2.43
N TRP A 99 -5.83 -11.02 3.67
CA TRP A 99 -4.73 -11.94 3.97
C TRP A 99 -5.25 -13.36 4.21
N GLU A 100 -4.71 -14.33 3.48
CA GLU A 100 -4.90 -15.75 3.75
C GLU A 100 -3.61 -16.38 4.26
N THR A 101 -3.71 -17.36 5.14
CA THR A 101 -2.58 -18.20 5.53
C THR A 101 -2.42 -19.31 4.49
N LEU A 102 -1.24 -19.39 3.87
CA LEU A 102 -0.89 -20.44 2.92
C LEU A 102 -0.29 -21.66 3.62
N GLU A 103 0.54 -21.43 4.64
CA GLU A 103 1.25 -22.49 5.36
C GLU A 103 1.57 -22.07 6.80
N THR A 104 1.64 -23.04 7.70
CA THR A 104 2.02 -22.83 9.10
C THR A 104 3.13 -23.80 9.48
N LYS A 105 4.23 -23.28 10.02
CA LYS A 105 5.37 -24.06 10.48
C LYS A 105 5.86 -23.50 11.81
N ASP A 106 5.83 -24.32 12.85
CA ASP A 106 6.16 -23.90 14.22
C ASP A 106 5.38 -22.63 14.63
N ASN A 107 6.08 -21.52 14.88
CA ASN A 107 5.51 -20.22 15.21
C ASN A 107 5.49 -19.24 14.02
N LEU A 108 5.71 -19.73 12.79
CA LEU A 108 5.73 -18.95 11.57
C LEU A 108 4.49 -19.20 10.70
N LEU A 109 3.96 -18.11 10.15
CA LEU A 109 2.84 -18.11 9.23
C LEU A 109 3.30 -17.51 7.89
N LEU A 110 3.19 -18.28 6.81
CA LEU A 110 3.26 -17.75 5.46
C LEU A 110 1.88 -17.26 5.08
N LYS A 111 1.73 -15.95 4.84
CA LYS A 111 0.48 -15.33 4.44
C LYS A 111 0.59 -14.70 3.05
N PHE A 112 -0.50 -14.75 2.29
CA PHE A 112 -0.64 -14.11 0.99
C PHE A 112 -1.82 -13.15 0.97
N ASN A 113 -1.62 -12.00 0.33
CA ASN A 113 -2.66 -11.01 0.15
C ASN A 113 -3.27 -11.15 -1.25
N LYS A 114 -4.53 -11.59 -1.29
CA LYS A 114 -5.25 -11.86 -2.55
C LYS A 114 -5.45 -10.63 -3.42
N LYS A 115 -5.35 -9.42 -2.85
CA LYS A 115 -5.69 -8.17 -3.53
C LYS A 115 -4.48 -7.46 -4.11
N ASN A 116 -3.37 -7.39 -3.38
CA ASN A 116 -2.15 -6.72 -3.85
C ASN A 116 -1.02 -7.67 -4.25
N SER A 117 -1.21 -8.98 -4.05
CA SER A 117 -0.22 -10.03 -4.35
C SER A 117 1.05 -9.97 -3.48
N LEU A 118 0.97 -9.36 -2.29
CA LEU A 118 2.05 -9.43 -1.32
C LEU A 118 2.04 -10.76 -0.58
N TYR A 119 3.23 -11.31 -0.39
CA TYR A 119 3.51 -12.38 0.53
C TYR A 119 4.15 -11.80 1.78
N ARG A 120 3.81 -12.34 2.95
CA ARG A 120 4.47 -12.00 4.20
C ARG A 120 4.74 -13.25 5.04
N VAL A 121 5.86 -13.26 5.75
CA VAL A 121 6.14 -14.25 6.79
C VAL A 121 6.01 -13.56 8.13
N CYS A 122 5.08 -14.02 8.94
CA CYS A 122 4.76 -13.47 10.26
C CYS A 122 5.16 -14.45 11.35
N GLY A 123 5.64 -13.93 12.47
CA GLY A 123 5.81 -14.69 13.71
C GLY A 123 4.75 -14.32 14.74
N GLN A 124 5.13 -14.39 16.02
CA GLN A 124 4.31 -13.95 17.15
C GLN A 124 4.28 -12.42 17.32
N GLN A 125 5.18 -11.69 16.66
CA GLN A 125 5.18 -10.23 16.72
C GLN A 125 4.24 -9.62 15.65
N PRO A 126 3.67 -8.43 15.93
CA PRO A 126 2.77 -7.74 15.01
C PRO A 126 3.45 -7.37 13.68
N ARG A 127 4.78 -7.26 13.70
CA ARG A 127 5.61 -6.93 12.55
C ARG A 127 5.98 -8.20 11.75
N PRO A 128 5.74 -8.23 10.42
CA PRO A 128 6.25 -9.30 9.57
C PRO A 128 7.79 -9.39 9.62
N TYR A 129 8.32 -10.62 9.60
CA TYR A 129 9.75 -10.87 9.47
C TYR A 129 10.23 -10.68 8.03
N PHE A 130 9.37 -10.96 7.05
CA PHE A 130 9.69 -10.85 5.64
C PHE A 130 8.46 -10.48 4.82
N THR A 131 8.66 -9.73 3.73
CA THR A 131 7.65 -9.53 2.69
C THR A 131 8.27 -9.58 1.30
N SER A 132 7.53 -10.13 0.35
CA SER A 132 7.88 -10.02 -1.07
C SER A 132 6.65 -9.99 -1.97
N ILE A 133 6.78 -9.41 -3.16
CA ILE A 133 5.82 -9.60 -4.26
C ILE A 133 6.16 -10.86 -5.09
N ILE A 134 7.31 -11.49 -4.81
CA ILE A 134 7.82 -12.68 -5.48
C ILE A 134 7.57 -13.88 -4.56
N GLU A 135 6.65 -14.73 -4.96
CA GLU A 135 6.26 -15.94 -4.22
C GLU A 135 7.47 -16.79 -3.82
N ARG A 136 8.37 -17.04 -4.78
CA ARG A 136 9.56 -17.89 -4.57
C ARG A 136 10.43 -17.38 -3.42
N GLU A 137 10.64 -16.07 -3.31
CA GLU A 137 11.44 -15.48 -2.24
C GLU A 137 10.80 -15.71 -0.87
N ALA A 138 9.47 -15.54 -0.79
CA ALA A 138 8.72 -15.77 0.44
C ALA A 138 8.78 -17.23 0.89
N TRP A 139 8.61 -18.18 -0.04
CA TRP A 139 8.77 -19.61 0.27
C TRP A 139 10.19 -19.98 0.66
N THR A 140 11.21 -19.42 -0.02
CA THR A 140 12.61 -19.65 0.35
C THR A 140 12.90 -19.14 1.75
N PHE A 141 12.43 -17.94 2.10
CA PHE A 141 12.56 -17.43 3.47
C PHE A 141 11.83 -18.34 4.47
N PHE A 142 10.56 -18.66 4.21
CA PHE A 142 9.73 -19.46 5.11
C PHE A 142 10.26 -20.88 5.36
N LYS A 143 10.90 -21.51 4.37
CA LYS A 143 11.46 -22.87 4.53
C LYS A 143 12.78 -22.89 5.31
N ASN A 144 13.57 -21.83 5.20
CA ASN A 144 14.91 -21.74 5.80
C ASN A 144 14.89 -21.27 7.26
N TYR A 145 13.76 -20.75 7.74
CA TYR A 145 13.49 -20.39 9.13
C TYR A 145 12.45 -21.33 9.76
#